data_AF-A0A660S3P2-F1
#
_entry.id   AF-A0A660S3P2-F1
#
_cell.length_a   1.000
_cell.length_b   1.000
_cell.length_c   1.000
_cell.angle_alpha   90.00
_cell.angle_beta   90.00
_cell.angle_gamma   90.00
#
_symmetry.space_group_name_H-M   'P 1'
#
loop_
_entity.id
_entity.type
_entity.pdbx_description
1 polymer ?
#
loop_
_entity_poly.entity_id
_entity_poly.type
_entity_poly.pdbx_seq_one_letter_code
_entity_poly.pdbx_strand_id
1 'polypeptide(L)'
;EMEKWAKDMPEKDVFAIAVLKHSGEIHKTRWKWQVEEEKEGTLGIAKEVLSCLREEIISPHFVRVLRSEFEPLLGRNKTNQSFPLIVVSDIIKTELKRTIRRSLKSGPSQSEKEKYFEKVYKLKKLSEQPYLKMDAKDIDNFLSFLEILVFLKREMGSIKNVS
;
A
#
# COMPACT_ATOMS: atom_id res chain seq x y z
N GLU A 1 -1.02 -7.50 21.08
CA GLU A 1 -1.98 -6.51 20.51
C GLU A 1 -2.20 -6.67 19.01
N MET A 2 -1.15 -6.71 18.19
CA MET A 2 -1.27 -6.88 16.72
C MET A 2 -1.97 -8.17 16.30
N GLU A 3 -1.72 -9.29 16.99
CA GLU A 3 -2.42 -10.55 16.74
C GLU A 3 -3.93 -10.43 17.01
N LYS A 4 -4.31 -9.76 18.10
CA LYS A 4 -5.72 -9.51 18.42
C LYS A 4 -6.36 -8.65 17.33
N TRP A 5 -5.69 -7.58 16.91
CA TRP A 5 -6.14 -6.72 15.81
C TRP A 5 -6.26 -7.47 14.47
N ALA A 6 -5.39 -8.44 14.19
CA ALA A 6 -5.52 -9.30 13.01
C ALA A 6 -6.77 -10.20 13.11
N LYS A 7 -7.02 -10.79 14.29
CA LYS A 7 -8.17 -11.66 14.57
C LYS A 7 -9.53 -10.96 14.57
N ASP A 8 -9.55 -9.63 14.65
CA ASP A 8 -10.78 -8.82 14.54
C ASP A 8 -11.33 -8.74 13.09
N MET A 9 -10.59 -9.21 12.09
CA MET A 9 -11.06 -9.28 10.70
C MET A 9 -11.88 -10.56 10.45
N PRO A 10 -12.95 -10.53 9.63
CA PRO A 10 -13.76 -11.70 9.32
C PRO A 10 -12.95 -12.87 8.77
N GLU A 11 -13.40 -14.10 9.07
CA GLU A 11 -12.88 -15.38 8.54
C GLU A 11 -11.45 -15.76 8.95
N LYS A 12 -10.73 -14.90 9.69
CA LYS A 12 -9.31 -15.10 10.05
C LYS A 12 -8.47 -15.34 8.76
N ASP A 13 -7.27 -15.91 8.87
CA ASP A 13 -6.27 -15.96 7.77
C ASP A 13 -5.68 -14.58 7.38
N VAL A 14 -5.27 -13.83 8.40
CA VAL A 14 -4.81 -12.44 8.27
C VAL A 14 -3.45 -12.29 8.94
N PHE A 15 -2.55 -11.56 8.29
CA PHE A 15 -1.34 -11.08 8.92
C PHE A 15 -1.48 -9.60 9.27
N ALA A 16 -0.71 -9.15 10.26
CA ALA A 16 -0.61 -7.75 10.58
C ALA A 16 0.85 -7.35 10.79
N ILE A 17 1.23 -6.19 10.26
CA ILE A 17 2.57 -5.61 10.35
C ILE A 17 2.43 -4.26 11.04
N ALA A 18 3.32 -3.98 11.99
CA ALA A 18 3.49 -2.65 12.54
C ALA A 18 4.96 -2.25 12.47
N VAL A 19 5.20 -0.99 12.10
CA VAL A 19 6.49 -0.34 12.14
C VAL A 19 6.41 0.79 13.16
N LEU A 20 7.24 0.69 14.20
CA LEU A 20 7.45 1.75 15.18
C LEU A 20 8.75 2.46 14.82
N LYS A 21 8.66 3.71 14.34
CA LYS A 21 9.83 4.52 14.03
C LYS A 21 10.39 5.15 15.30
N HIS A 22 11.68 5.48 15.28
CA HIS A 22 12.33 6.19 16.37
C HIS A 22 11.71 7.57 16.66
N SER A 23 11.07 8.18 15.66
CA SER A 23 10.30 9.43 15.81
C SER A 23 9.02 9.29 16.64
N GLY A 24 8.65 8.07 17.04
CA GLY A 24 7.36 7.78 17.67
C GLY A 24 6.20 7.59 16.68
N GLU A 25 6.45 7.75 15.38
CA GLU A 25 5.45 7.47 14.34
C GLU A 25 5.21 5.96 14.22
N ILE A 26 3.93 5.57 14.22
CA ILE A 26 3.49 4.18 14.11
C ILE A 26 2.65 4.01 12.84
N HIS A 27 3.11 3.14 11.94
CA HIS A 27 2.27 2.63 10.86
C HIS A 27 1.90 1.18 11.16
N LYS A 28 0.63 0.84 11.00
CA LYS A 28 0.16 -0.54 11.14
C LYS A 28 -0.78 -0.89 10.00
N THR A 29 -0.71 -2.12 9.55
CA THR A 29 -1.52 -2.63 8.45
C THR A 29 -1.86 -4.10 8.68
N ARG A 30 -2.99 -4.56 8.15
CA ARG A 30 -3.42 -5.95 8.20
C ARG A 30 -4.08 -6.35 6.88
N TRP A 31 -3.82 -7.57 6.42
CA TRP A 31 -4.33 -8.11 5.16
C TRP A 31 -4.54 -9.61 5.28
N LYS A 32 -5.51 -10.14 4.52
CA LYS A 32 -5.56 -11.58 4.25
C LYS A 32 -4.27 -12.03 3.58
N TRP A 33 -3.83 -13.26 3.83
CA TRP A 33 -2.64 -13.79 3.18
C TRP A 33 -2.82 -13.93 1.67
N GLN A 34 -3.98 -14.46 1.27
CA GLN A 34 -4.32 -14.75 -0.11
C GLN A 34 -5.05 -13.58 -0.78
N VAL A 35 -4.73 -13.38 -2.06
CA VAL A 35 -5.42 -12.46 -2.96
C VAL A 35 -5.68 -13.24 -4.24
N GLU A 36 -6.91 -13.19 -4.75
CA GLU A 36 -7.30 -13.93 -5.94
C GLU A 36 -6.37 -13.61 -7.13
N GLU A 37 -6.00 -14.65 -7.87
CA GLU A 37 -5.08 -14.59 -9.02
C GLU A 37 -3.63 -14.13 -8.71
N GLU A 38 -3.25 -13.97 -7.44
CA GLU A 38 -1.87 -13.66 -7.05
C GLU A 38 -1.23 -14.86 -6.34
N LYS A 39 -0.28 -15.52 -7.02
CA LYS A 39 0.38 -16.76 -6.55
C LYS A 39 0.99 -16.64 -5.14
N GLU A 40 1.57 -15.49 -4.83
CA GLU A 40 2.19 -15.20 -3.52
C GLU A 40 1.32 -14.28 -2.64
N GLY A 41 0.04 -14.13 -3.00
CA GLY A 41 -0.93 -13.31 -2.30
C GLY A 41 -0.49 -11.86 -2.09
N THR A 42 -0.85 -11.27 -0.96
CA THR A 42 -0.47 -9.89 -0.63
C THR A 42 1.05 -9.69 -0.54
N LEU A 43 1.80 -10.72 -0.11
CA LEU A 43 3.26 -10.63 -0.05
C LEU A 43 3.90 -10.57 -1.44
N GLY A 44 3.32 -11.24 -2.44
CA GLY A 44 3.76 -11.12 -3.83
C GLY A 44 3.65 -9.68 -4.34
N ILE A 45 2.50 -9.05 -4.13
CA ILE A 45 2.28 -7.64 -4.45
C ILE A 45 3.30 -6.75 -3.72
N ALA A 46 3.51 -7.00 -2.42
CA ALA A 46 4.49 -6.27 -1.62
C ALA A 46 5.91 -6.35 -2.21
N LYS A 47 6.35 -7.56 -2.59
CA LYS A 47 7.68 -7.81 -3.18
C LYS A 47 7.86 -7.07 -4.49
N GLU A 48 6.86 -7.10 -5.38
CA GLU A 48 6.94 -6.40 -6.68
C GLU A 48 7.06 -4.88 -6.50
N VAL A 49 6.23 -4.30 -5.62
CA VAL A 49 6.29 -2.86 -5.31
C VAL A 49 7.64 -2.50 -4.68
N LEU A 50 8.13 -3.31 -3.73
CA LEU A 50 9.44 -3.11 -3.11
C LEU A 50 10.58 -3.18 -4.12
N SER A 51 10.54 -4.10 -5.09
CA SER A 51 11.54 -4.18 -6.16
C SER A 51 11.59 -2.88 -6.96
N CYS A 52 10.43 -2.41 -7.42
CA CYS A 52 10.32 -1.16 -8.18
C CYS A 52 10.82 0.06 -7.37
N LEU A 53 10.57 0.10 -6.06
CA LEU A 53 11.07 1.15 -5.17
C LEU A 53 12.59 1.08 -4.96
N ARG A 54 13.15 -0.13 -4.85
CA ARG A 54 14.59 -0.37 -4.60
C ARG A 54 15.44 -0.11 -5.83
N GLU A 55 14.96 -0.53 -6.99
CA GLU A 55 15.57 -0.26 -8.30
C GLU A 55 15.33 1.18 -8.76
N GLU A 56 14.63 1.97 -7.93
CA GLU A 56 14.25 3.35 -8.18
C GLU A 56 13.51 3.57 -9.50
N ILE A 57 12.82 2.56 -10.01
CA ILE A 57 11.96 2.64 -11.19
C ILE A 57 10.79 3.59 -10.91
N ILE A 58 10.27 3.55 -9.68
CA ILE A 58 9.23 4.44 -9.18
C ILE A 58 9.75 5.26 -8.00
N SER A 59 9.46 6.56 -8.01
CA SER A 59 9.80 7.44 -6.89
C SER A 59 8.93 7.14 -5.67
N PRO A 60 9.50 6.92 -4.46
CA PRO A 60 8.71 6.72 -3.24
C PRO A 60 7.81 7.91 -2.89
N HIS A 61 8.02 9.07 -3.52
CA HIS A 61 7.17 10.25 -3.37
C HIS A 61 5.70 9.99 -3.72
N PHE A 62 5.44 9.01 -4.60
CA PHE A 62 4.08 8.61 -4.98
C PHE A 62 3.21 8.27 -3.76
N VAL A 63 3.79 7.64 -2.74
CA VAL A 63 3.08 7.27 -1.50
C VAL A 63 2.68 8.50 -0.70
N ARG A 64 3.57 9.50 -0.63
CA ARG A 64 3.29 10.77 0.05
C ARG A 64 2.18 11.55 -0.65
N VAL A 65 2.25 11.64 -1.99
CA VAL A 65 1.21 12.28 -2.80
C VAL A 65 -0.11 11.56 -2.56
N LEU A 66 -0.14 10.23 -2.70
CA LEU A 66 -1.35 9.46 -2.50
C LEU A 66 -1.95 9.68 -1.11
N ARG A 67 -1.15 9.60 -0.03
CA ARG A 67 -1.66 9.89 1.32
C ARG A 67 -2.26 11.29 1.42
N SER A 68 -1.61 12.30 0.89
CA SER A 68 -2.13 13.68 0.95
C SER A 68 -3.47 13.87 0.23
N GLU A 69 -3.72 13.13 -0.85
CA GLU A 69 -5.01 13.17 -1.57
C GLU A 69 -6.14 12.53 -0.75
N PHE A 70 -5.82 11.52 0.05
CA PHE A 70 -6.80 10.81 0.89
C PHE A 70 -6.92 11.37 2.31
N GLU A 71 -5.99 12.21 2.77
CA GLU A 71 -6.01 12.82 4.10
C GLU A 71 -7.34 13.52 4.46
N PRO A 72 -7.98 14.29 3.54
CA PRO A 72 -9.28 14.89 3.82
C PRO A 72 -10.39 13.86 4.09
N LEU A 73 -10.29 12.66 3.50
CA LEU A 73 -11.25 11.56 3.67
C LEU A 73 -11.02 10.77 4.95
N LEU A 74 -9.79 10.79 5.48
CA LEU A 74 -9.48 10.16 6.78
C LEU A 74 -10.07 10.96 7.94
N GLY A 75 -10.16 12.28 7.80
CA GLY A 75 -10.60 13.19 8.88
C GLY A 75 -9.62 13.21 10.07
N ARG A 76 -9.76 14.19 10.97
CA ARG A 76 -8.81 14.40 12.08
C ARG A 76 -8.65 13.21 13.04
N ASN A 77 -9.67 12.36 13.15
CA ASN A 77 -9.72 11.25 14.10
C ASN A 77 -9.85 9.86 13.45
N LYS A 78 -9.69 9.73 12.12
CA LYS A 78 -9.91 8.45 11.40
C LYS A 78 -11.25 7.80 11.81
N THR A 79 -12.26 8.64 12.00
CA THR A 79 -13.60 8.25 12.45
C THR A 79 -14.32 7.48 11.37
N ASN A 80 -15.39 6.75 11.73
CA ASN A 80 -16.26 6.01 10.81
C ASN A 80 -17.04 6.95 9.86
N GLN A 81 -16.35 7.77 9.05
CA GLN A 81 -16.96 8.45 7.93
C GLN A 81 -17.22 7.37 6.87
N SER A 82 -18.50 7.03 6.72
CA SER A 82 -18.95 6.11 5.68
C SER A 82 -19.22 6.91 4.42
N PHE A 83 -18.49 6.58 3.36
CA PHE A 83 -18.73 7.08 2.01
C PHE A 83 -19.38 5.96 1.17
N PRO A 84 -20.06 6.27 0.06
CA PRO A 84 -20.51 5.23 -0.86
C PRO A 84 -19.33 4.39 -1.37
N LEU A 85 -19.38 3.07 -1.13
CA LEU A 85 -18.30 2.11 -1.41
C LEU A 85 -17.77 2.20 -2.86
N ILE A 86 -18.69 2.31 -3.82
CA ILE A 86 -18.38 2.37 -5.27
C ILE A 86 -17.56 3.63 -5.57
N VAL A 87 -17.97 4.78 -5.02
CA VAL A 87 -17.30 6.07 -5.26
C VAL A 87 -15.87 6.05 -4.70
N VAL A 88 -15.67 5.51 -3.50
CA VAL A 88 -14.32 5.45 -2.90
C VAL A 88 -13.40 4.51 -3.66
N SER A 89 -13.87 3.33 -4.07
CA SER A 89 -13.06 2.37 -4.80
C SER A 89 -12.58 2.96 -6.14
N ASP A 90 -13.45 3.64 -6.88
CA ASP A 90 -13.10 4.27 -8.15
C ASP A 90 -12.13 5.45 -7.97
N ILE A 91 -12.28 6.23 -6.89
CA ILE A 91 -11.34 7.28 -6.54
C ILE A 91 -9.96 6.67 -6.22
N ILE A 92 -9.88 5.61 -5.41
CA ILE A 92 -8.62 4.92 -5.11
C ILE A 92 -7.94 4.44 -6.39
N LYS A 93 -8.67 3.75 -7.27
CA LYS A 93 -8.11 3.25 -8.55
C LYS A 93 -7.59 4.39 -9.42
N THR A 94 -8.37 5.46 -9.54
CA THR A 94 -8.02 6.63 -10.36
C THR A 94 -6.78 7.32 -9.82
N GLU A 95 -6.75 7.59 -8.52
CA GLU A 95 -5.65 8.28 -7.87
C GLU A 95 -4.37 7.44 -7.81
N LEU A 96 -4.50 6.14 -7.55
CA LEU A 96 -3.40 5.19 -7.60
C LEU A 96 -2.80 5.15 -9.00
N LYS A 97 -3.63 4.97 -10.04
CA LYS A 97 -3.19 4.94 -11.45
C LYS A 97 -2.48 6.24 -11.84
N ARG A 98 -3.09 7.39 -11.54
CA ARG A 98 -2.54 8.72 -11.83
C ARG A 98 -1.18 8.91 -11.17
N THR A 99 -1.08 8.58 -9.89
CA THR A 99 0.09 8.86 -9.06
C THR A 99 1.26 7.93 -9.41
N ILE A 100 1.00 6.65 -9.67
CA ILE A 100 2.03 5.70 -10.17
C ILE A 100 2.59 6.19 -11.49
N ARG A 101 1.74 6.52 -12.47
CA ARG A 101 2.19 6.95 -13.82
C ARG A 101 3.09 8.18 -13.76
N ARG A 102 2.77 9.16 -12.91
CA ARG A 102 3.58 10.36 -12.71
C ARG A 102 4.91 10.10 -11.99
N SER A 103 5.01 8.99 -11.28
CA SER A 103 6.16 8.65 -10.44
C SER A 103 7.15 7.70 -11.11
N LEU A 104 6.81 7.17 -12.29
CA LEU A 104 7.72 6.41 -13.13
C LEU A 104 8.84 7.31 -13.64
N LYS A 105 10.10 6.90 -13.44
CA LYS A 105 11.25 7.66 -13.90
C LYS A 105 11.38 7.65 -15.43
N SER A 106 12.08 8.63 -15.98
CA SER A 106 12.26 8.83 -17.44
C SER A 106 13.17 7.80 -18.12
N GLY A 107 13.91 6.98 -17.36
CA GLY A 107 14.92 6.05 -17.88
C GLY A 107 14.42 4.87 -18.73
N PRO A 108 13.36 4.13 -18.34
CA PRO A 108 12.91 2.96 -19.10
C PRO A 108 12.21 3.35 -20.41
N SER A 109 12.24 2.44 -21.39
CA SER A 109 11.42 2.55 -22.60
C SER A 109 9.93 2.54 -22.28
N GLN A 110 9.08 2.95 -23.23
CA GLN A 110 7.63 2.98 -23.01
C GLN A 110 7.04 1.59 -22.68
N SER A 111 7.55 0.53 -23.31
CA SER A 111 7.11 -0.84 -23.04
C SER A 111 7.55 -1.33 -21.66
N GLU A 112 8.74 -0.92 -21.19
CA GLU A 112 9.21 -1.20 -19.83
C GLU A 112 8.42 -0.43 -18.78
N LYS A 113 8.13 0.86 -19.04
CA LYS A 113 7.27 1.68 -18.18
C LYS A 113 5.91 1.03 -17.95
N GLU A 114 5.31 0.47 -18.99
CA GLU A 114 4.03 -0.23 -18.87
C GLU A 114 4.16 -1.51 -18.03
N LYS A 115 5.22 -2.31 -18.23
CA LYS A 115 5.48 -3.49 -17.39
C LYS A 115 5.65 -3.11 -15.90
N TYR A 116 6.36 -2.03 -15.61
CA TYR A 116 6.55 -1.57 -14.24
C TYR A 116 5.29 -0.93 -13.64
N PHE A 117 4.53 -0.21 -14.45
CA PHE A 117 3.22 0.29 -14.08
C PHE A 117 2.34 -0.87 -13.63
N GLU A 118 2.22 -1.94 -14.43
CA GLU A 118 1.36 -3.08 -14.09
C GLU A 118 1.78 -3.78 -12.80
N LYS A 119 3.09 -3.99 -12.56
CA LYS A 119 3.61 -4.54 -11.29
C LYS A 119 3.14 -3.73 -10.08
N VAL A 120 3.26 -2.41 -10.13
CA VAL A 120 2.86 -1.54 -9.01
C VAL A 120 1.33 -1.42 -8.95
N TYR A 121 0.65 -1.38 -10.10
CA TYR A 121 -0.79 -1.23 -10.20
C TYR A 121 -1.57 -2.48 -9.75
N LYS A 122 -0.89 -3.62 -9.53
CA LYS A 122 -1.46 -4.75 -8.76
C LYS A 122 -1.97 -4.35 -7.39
N LEU A 123 -1.45 -3.28 -6.78
CA LEU A 123 -1.96 -2.71 -5.54
C LEU A 123 -3.48 -2.45 -5.57
N LYS A 124 -4.08 -2.20 -6.74
CA LYS A 124 -5.54 -2.05 -6.87
C LYS A 124 -6.31 -3.28 -6.37
N LYS A 125 -5.74 -4.48 -6.54
CA LYS A 125 -6.37 -5.74 -6.11
C LYS A 125 -6.60 -5.73 -4.60
N LEU A 126 -5.70 -5.09 -3.83
CA LEU A 126 -5.86 -4.93 -2.38
C LEU A 126 -7.03 -4.00 -2.04
N SER A 127 -7.24 -2.93 -2.81
CA SER A 127 -8.40 -2.03 -2.62
C SER A 127 -9.73 -2.63 -3.10
N GLU A 128 -9.70 -3.73 -3.84
CA GLU A 128 -10.89 -4.39 -4.40
C GLU A 128 -11.35 -5.60 -3.58
N GLN A 129 -10.71 -5.87 -2.45
CA GLN A 129 -11.02 -7.06 -1.66
C GLN A 129 -12.42 -7.02 -1.06
N PRO A 130 -13.21 -8.12 -1.15
CA PRO A 130 -14.62 -8.12 -0.77
C PRO A 130 -14.87 -7.94 0.74
N TYR A 131 -13.86 -8.19 1.58
CA TYR A 131 -13.95 -8.00 3.03
C TYR A 131 -13.77 -6.54 3.46
N LEU A 132 -13.40 -5.65 2.55
CA LEU A 132 -13.18 -4.24 2.85
C LEU A 132 -14.49 -3.45 2.68
N LYS A 133 -14.72 -2.54 3.61
CA LYS A 133 -15.83 -1.59 3.62
C LYS A 133 -15.48 -0.27 2.94
N MET A 134 -14.22 -0.10 2.50
CA MET A 134 -13.65 1.14 1.95
C MET A 134 -14.02 2.37 2.77
N ASP A 135 -14.04 2.22 4.09
CA ASP A 135 -14.18 3.34 5.00
C ASP A 135 -12.80 3.97 5.29
N ALA A 136 -12.77 5.04 6.09
CA ALA A 136 -11.52 5.70 6.46
C ALA A 136 -10.46 4.75 7.07
N LYS A 137 -10.86 3.66 7.74
CA LYS A 137 -9.93 2.70 8.34
C LYS A 137 -9.28 1.82 7.28
N ASP A 138 -10.06 1.38 6.29
CA ASP A 138 -9.52 0.57 5.18
C ASP A 138 -8.60 1.40 4.28
N ILE A 139 -8.94 2.67 4.05
CA ILE A 139 -8.06 3.61 3.34
C ILE A 139 -6.76 3.80 4.12
N ASP A 140 -6.82 4.06 5.42
CA ASP A 140 -5.62 4.22 6.24
C ASP A 140 -4.79 2.92 6.34
N ASN A 141 -5.44 1.76 6.36
CA ASN A 141 -4.79 0.44 6.31
C ASN A 141 -3.99 0.26 5.01
N PHE A 142 -4.56 0.67 3.88
CA PHE A 142 -3.91 0.69 2.56
C PHE A 142 -2.74 1.67 2.49
N LEU A 143 -2.93 2.91 2.92
CA LEU A 143 -1.86 3.90 2.91
C LEU A 143 -0.72 3.51 3.86
N SER A 144 -1.04 2.98 5.04
CA SER A 144 -0.05 2.48 6.01
C SER A 144 0.75 1.30 5.45
N PHE A 145 0.14 0.43 4.65
CA PHE A 145 0.87 -0.62 3.94
C PHE A 145 1.95 -0.03 3.03
N LEU A 146 1.61 0.96 2.22
CA LEU A 146 2.57 1.62 1.32
C LEU A 146 3.69 2.34 2.06
N GLU A 147 3.39 3.00 3.17
CA GLU A 147 4.39 3.65 4.01
C GLU A 147 5.35 2.67 4.65
N ILE A 148 4.84 1.50 5.07
CA ILE A 148 5.67 0.40 5.54
C ILE A 148 6.60 -0.08 4.42
N LEU A 149 6.13 -0.20 3.17
CA LEU A 149 7.01 -0.59 2.04
C LEU A 149 8.11 0.47 1.79
N VAL A 150 7.76 1.76 1.85
CA VAL A 150 8.75 2.85 1.71
C VAL A 150 9.78 2.83 2.85
N PHE A 151 9.33 2.55 4.08
CA PHE A 151 10.20 2.37 5.23
C PHE A 151 11.15 1.18 5.02
N LEU A 152 10.62 0.01 4.64
CA LEU A 152 11.42 -1.19 4.36
C LEU A 152 12.46 -0.93 3.26
N LYS A 153 12.11 -0.18 2.19
CA LYS A 153 13.08 0.23 1.16
C LYS A 153 14.27 1.00 1.75
N ARG A 154 14.03 1.89 2.72
CA ARG A 154 15.08 2.70 3.37
C ARG A 154 15.96 1.87 4.29
N GLU A 155 15.34 1.06 5.15
CA GLU A 155 16.08 0.24 6.12
C GLU A 155 16.84 -0.90 5.44
N MET A 156 16.22 -1.62 4.50
CA MET A 156 16.89 -2.71 3.77
C MET A 156 17.98 -2.22 2.82
N GLY A 157 17.90 -0.97 2.35
CA GLY A 157 19.00 -0.33 1.61
C GLY A 157 20.21 -0.07 2.50
N SER A 158 19.99 0.12 3.80
CA SER A 158 21.03 0.41 4.80
C SER A 158 21.73 -0.85 5.34
N ILE A 159 21.12 -2.04 5.18
CA ILE A 159 21.68 -3.34 5.63
C ILE A 159 22.85 -3.84 4.75
N LYS A 160 23.26 -3.10 3.71
CA LYS A 160 24.33 -3.53 2.80
C LYS A 160 25.78 -3.39 3.30
N ASN A 161 26.03 -3.03 4.56
CA ASN A 161 27.40 -2.94 5.11
C ASN A 161 27.55 -3.67 6.45
N VAL A 162 27.25 -4.97 6.49
CA VAL A 162 27.86 -5.87 7.47
C VAL A 162 28.28 -7.13 6.71
N SER A 163 29.44 -7.04 6.07
CA SER A 163 30.26 -8.18 5.65
C SER A 163 31.08 -8.67 6.83
#